data_AF-A0A939WHZ7-F1
#
_entry.id   AF-A0A939WHZ7-F1
#
_cell.length_a   1.000
_cell.length_b   1.000
_cell.length_c   1.000
_cell.angle_alpha   90.00
_cell.angle_beta   90.00
_cell.angle_gamma   90.00
#
_symmetry.space_group_name_H-M   'P 1'
#
loop_
_entity.id
_entity.type
_entity.pdbx_description
1 polymer ?
#
loop_
_entity_poly.entity_id
_entity_poly.type
_entity_poly.pdbx_seq_one_letter_code
_entity_poly.pdbx_strand_id
1 'polypeptide(L)'
;MNQLKKIFIVVLMGLCAVLAAQSDSQSYHGKRMNSNGSAFEIVFISTENGIIQLGFSIPVNPQSVRPENIFLNGNPLNNNTAIKFNKTGKIVEIGAALPAGVVSVLVIREVRSFDDQELATEELDELVPDETIEYK
;
A
#
# COMPACT_ATOMS: atom_id res chain seq x y z
N MET A 1 -50.94 35.40 12.54
CA MET A 1 -51.92 34.42 13.09
C MET A 1 -51.85 33.19 12.20
N ASN A 2 -51.13 32.13 12.60
CA ASN A 2 -51.69 30.89 13.18
C ASN A 2 -52.62 30.17 12.16
N GLN A 3 -52.43 28.95 11.65
CA GLN A 3 -51.86 27.66 12.11
C GLN A 3 -51.76 26.73 10.86
N LEU A 4 -50.65 26.04 10.59
CA LEU A 4 -50.31 24.65 10.96
C LEU A 4 -50.99 23.51 10.15
N LYS A 5 -50.11 22.60 9.68
CA LYS A 5 -50.28 21.14 9.49
C LYS A 5 -51.09 20.64 8.26
N LYS A 6 -50.39 19.97 7.35
CA LYS A 6 -50.28 18.49 7.37
C LYS A 6 -49.20 17.99 6.40
N ILE A 7 -48.20 17.36 6.99
CA ILE A 7 -47.22 16.48 6.36
C ILE A 7 -47.94 15.16 6.03
N PHE A 8 -47.81 14.67 4.80
CA PHE A 8 -47.97 13.25 4.49
C PHE A 8 -46.80 12.83 3.60
N ILE A 9 -45.86 12.15 4.25
CA ILE A 9 -44.75 11.42 3.66
C ILE A 9 -45.35 10.14 3.08
N VAL A 10 -45.12 9.87 1.79
CA VAL A 10 -45.22 8.52 1.25
C VAL A 10 -43.88 8.18 0.63
N VAL A 11 -43.19 7.28 1.34
CA VAL A 11 -42.01 6.54 0.94
C VAL A 11 -42.38 5.63 -0.23
N LEU A 12 -41.62 5.66 -1.33
CA LEU A 12 -41.51 4.49 -2.18
C LEU A 12 -40.14 4.39 -2.85
N MET A 13 -39.51 3.27 -2.54
CA MET A 13 -38.26 2.70 -3.04
C MET A 13 -38.04 2.83 -4.55
N GLY A 14 -36.80 3.08 -4.97
CA GLY A 14 -36.40 3.07 -6.37
C GLY A 14 -34.89 3.03 -6.58
N LEU A 15 -34.32 1.84 -6.36
CA LEU A 15 -33.20 1.23 -7.09
C LEU A 15 -31.88 2.01 -7.32
N CYS A 16 -30.83 1.52 -6.66
CA CYS A 16 -29.42 1.80 -6.97
C CYS A 16 -29.07 1.49 -8.43
N ALA A 17 -28.31 2.38 -9.08
CA ALA A 17 -27.41 2.04 -10.18
C ALA A 17 -26.26 3.06 -10.23
N VAL A 18 -25.18 2.76 -9.48
CA VAL A 18 -23.88 3.41 -9.65
C VAL A 18 -23.23 2.73 -10.86
N LEU A 19 -23.16 3.44 -12.00
CA LEU A 19 -22.30 3.02 -13.11
C LEU A 19 -20.91 3.62 -12.88
N ALA A 20 -20.01 2.80 -12.37
CA ALA A 20 -18.58 3.03 -12.41
C ALA A 20 -18.13 2.99 -13.88
N ALA A 21 -17.54 4.10 -14.35
CA ALA A 21 -16.85 4.14 -15.63
C ALA A 21 -15.60 3.25 -15.52
N GLN A 22 -15.57 2.19 -16.34
CA GLN A 22 -14.46 1.27 -16.48
C GLN A 22 -13.23 2.03 -17.00
N SER A 23 -12.21 2.15 -16.16
CA SER A 23 -10.86 2.50 -16.59
C SER A 23 -10.23 1.27 -17.25
N ASP A 24 -9.82 1.41 -18.52
CA ASP A 24 -9.11 0.40 -19.30
C ASP A 24 -7.90 -0.14 -18.53
N SER A 25 -8.06 -1.33 -17.94
CA SER A 25 -6.98 -2.07 -17.31
C SER A 25 -6.13 -2.71 -18.41
N GLN A 26 -4.93 -2.19 -18.64
CA GLN A 26 -3.90 -2.93 -19.34
C GLN A 26 -3.57 -4.19 -18.52
N SER A 27 -4.07 -5.34 -18.97
CA SER A 27 -3.84 -6.63 -18.33
C SER A 27 -2.38 -7.02 -18.47
N TYR A 28 -1.62 -6.88 -17.39
CA TYR A 28 -0.33 -7.56 -17.24
C TYR A 28 -0.59 -9.08 -17.16
N HIS A 29 -0.46 -9.78 -18.29
CA HIS A 29 -0.48 -11.24 -18.34
C HIS A 29 0.87 -11.82 -17.85
N GLY A 30 1.15 -11.65 -16.56
CA GLY A 30 2.09 -12.50 -15.83
C GLY A 30 1.38 -13.79 -15.41
N LYS A 31 2.02 -14.95 -15.59
CA LYS A 31 1.52 -16.21 -15.03
C LYS A 31 1.46 -16.05 -13.51
N ARG A 32 0.26 -16.14 -12.90
CA ARG A 32 0.08 -16.09 -11.43
C ARG A 32 0.94 -17.20 -10.82
N MET A 33 1.88 -16.83 -9.96
CA MET A 33 2.69 -17.79 -9.20
C MET A 33 1.98 -18.04 -7.88
N ASN A 34 1.38 -19.22 -7.70
CA ASN A 34 0.75 -19.59 -6.45
C ASN A 34 1.72 -19.41 -5.27
N SER A 35 1.36 -18.55 -4.33
CA SER A 35 1.85 -18.56 -2.96
C SER A 35 1.52 -19.92 -2.35
N ASN A 36 2.52 -20.73 -2.02
CA ASN A 36 2.35 -22.09 -1.49
C ASN A 36 1.77 -22.13 -0.05
N GLY A 37 0.80 -21.27 0.27
CA GLY A 37 0.26 -21.08 1.62
C GLY A 37 1.12 -20.20 2.53
N SER A 38 2.20 -19.61 2.02
CA SER A 38 3.01 -18.63 2.76
C SER A 38 2.26 -17.30 2.92
N ALA A 39 2.35 -16.71 4.11
CA ALA A 39 1.81 -15.39 4.40
C ALA A 39 2.57 -14.30 3.63
N PHE A 40 1.87 -13.21 3.30
CA PHE A 40 2.48 -12.03 2.72
C PHE A 40 3.03 -11.11 3.80
N GLU A 41 4.36 -11.03 3.86
CA GLU A 41 5.08 -10.31 4.92
C GLU A 41 6.35 -9.67 4.37
N ILE A 42 6.87 -8.70 5.13
CA ILE A 42 8.18 -8.10 4.90
C ILE A 42 9.21 -8.97 5.62
N VAL A 43 10.21 -9.45 4.88
CA VAL A 43 11.29 -10.31 5.39
C VAL A 43 12.56 -9.53 5.69
N PHE A 44 12.77 -8.38 5.07
CA PHE A 44 13.86 -7.47 5.45
C PHE A 44 13.56 -6.04 5.02
N ILE A 45 14.25 -5.11 5.67
CA ILE A 45 14.33 -3.70 5.26
C ILE A 45 15.79 -3.31 5.26
N SER A 46 16.24 -2.66 4.21
CA SER A 46 17.57 -2.07 4.12
C SER A 46 17.44 -0.61 3.77
N THR A 47 18.20 0.26 4.42
CA THR A 47 18.23 1.68 4.10
C THR A 47 19.65 2.01 3.69
N GLU A 48 19.85 2.57 2.50
CA GLU A 48 21.18 2.92 2.01
C GLU A 48 21.08 4.06 1.01
N ASN A 49 21.93 5.09 1.12
CA ASN A 49 22.06 6.15 0.11
C ASN A 49 20.73 6.85 -0.26
N GLY A 50 19.83 7.00 0.71
CA GLY A 50 18.51 7.62 0.49
C GLY A 50 17.51 6.73 -0.26
N ILE A 51 17.75 5.41 -0.24
CA ILE A 51 16.84 4.39 -0.74
C ILE A 51 16.44 3.51 0.43
N ILE A 52 15.14 3.24 0.56
CA ILE A 52 14.59 2.22 1.44
C ILE A 52 14.25 1.02 0.58
N GLN A 53 14.90 -0.11 0.83
CA GLN A 53 14.68 -1.38 0.15
C GLN A 53 13.88 -2.31 1.06
N LEU A 54 12.77 -2.82 0.55
CA LEU A 54 11.87 -3.73 1.25
C LEU A 54 11.91 -5.10 0.56
N GLY A 55 12.24 -6.13 1.33
CA GLY A 55 12.14 -7.52 0.90
C GLY A 55 10.81 -8.13 1.34
N PHE A 56 10.13 -8.83 0.44
CA PHE A 56 8.86 -9.51 0.71
C PHE A 56 8.98 -11.03 0.53
N SER A 57 8.24 -11.78 1.34
CA SER A 57 8.18 -13.25 1.29
C SER A 57 7.67 -13.75 -0.08
N ILE A 58 6.70 -13.04 -0.66
CA ILE A 58 6.09 -13.31 -1.97
C ILE A 58 6.10 -12.06 -2.87
N PRO A 59 6.03 -12.23 -4.21
CA PRO A 59 6.04 -11.10 -5.13
C PRO A 59 4.88 -10.11 -4.88
N VAL A 60 5.23 -8.84 -4.78
CA VAL A 60 4.30 -7.72 -4.58
C VAL A 60 3.60 -7.37 -5.89
N ASN A 61 2.30 -7.07 -5.85
CA ASN A 61 1.59 -6.47 -6.98
C ASN A 61 1.99 -4.99 -7.11
N PRO A 62 2.69 -4.58 -8.19
CA PRO A 62 3.17 -3.21 -8.33
C PRO A 62 2.05 -2.15 -8.32
N GLN A 63 0.83 -2.51 -8.73
CA GLN A 63 -0.31 -1.59 -8.76
C GLN A 63 -0.86 -1.24 -7.37
N SER A 64 -0.54 -2.06 -6.36
CA SER A 64 -0.95 -1.85 -4.97
C SER A 64 0.00 -0.94 -4.20
N VAL A 65 1.26 -0.80 -4.66
CA VAL A 65 2.26 0.02 -3.99
C VAL A 65 2.16 1.45 -4.51
N ARG A 66 1.60 2.33 -3.69
CA ARG A 66 1.40 3.74 -4.03
C ARG A 66 2.08 4.64 -3.00
N PRO A 67 2.76 5.73 -3.41
CA PRO A 67 3.43 6.62 -2.46
C PRO A 67 2.51 7.15 -1.36
N GLU A 68 1.25 7.45 -1.67
CA GLU A 68 0.27 7.97 -0.71
C GLU A 68 -0.10 6.99 0.41
N ASN A 69 0.16 5.69 0.20
CA ASN A 69 -0.10 4.62 1.16
C ASN A 69 1.15 4.23 1.97
N ILE A 70 2.27 4.90 1.73
CA ILE A 70 3.54 4.69 2.43
C ILE A 70 3.81 5.95 3.25
N PHE A 71 3.99 5.79 4.55
CA PHE A 71 4.18 6.90 5.48
C PHE A 71 5.56 6.79 6.13
N LEU A 72 6.31 7.88 6.10
CA LEU A 72 7.56 8.02 6.82
C LEU A 72 7.36 9.05 7.94
N ASN A 73 7.59 8.64 9.19
CA ASN A 73 7.36 9.47 10.37
C ASN A 73 5.95 10.08 10.39
N GLY A 74 4.94 9.28 10.02
CA GLY A 74 3.54 9.68 9.96
C GLY A 74 3.14 10.55 8.76
N ASN A 75 4.08 10.90 7.87
CA ASN A 75 3.79 11.71 6.68
C ASN A 75 3.78 10.82 5.43
N PRO A 76 2.75 10.90 4.57
CA PRO A 76 2.75 10.13 3.32
C PRO A 76 3.90 10.57 2.41
N LEU A 77 4.42 9.64 1.62
CA LEU A 77 5.42 9.97 0.61
C LEU A 77 4.83 10.84 -0.49
N ASN A 78 5.68 11.59 -1.17
CA ASN A 78 5.28 12.42 -2.29
C ASN A 78 4.88 11.53 -3.49
N ASN A 79 3.84 11.90 -4.24
CA ASN A 79 3.43 11.19 -5.45
C ASN A 79 4.54 11.06 -6.50
N ASN A 80 5.56 11.93 -6.45
CA ASN A 80 6.74 11.88 -7.33
C ASN A 80 7.87 10.97 -6.80
N THR A 81 7.68 10.33 -5.65
CA THR A 81 8.67 9.41 -5.07
C THR A 81 8.90 8.24 -6.03
N ALA A 82 10.18 7.99 -6.34
CA ALA A 82 10.55 6.85 -7.18
C ALA A 82 10.31 5.54 -6.43
N ILE A 83 9.52 4.65 -7.03
CA ILE A 83 9.31 3.28 -6.57
C ILE A 83 9.75 2.33 -7.68
N LYS A 84 10.65 1.40 -7.37
CA LYS A 84 11.17 0.42 -8.32
C LYS A 84 10.97 -0.98 -7.78
N PHE A 85 10.79 -1.92 -8.70
CA PHE A 85 10.65 -3.32 -8.40
C PHE A 85 11.80 -4.07 -9.05
N ASN A 86 12.37 -5.02 -8.32
CA ASN A 86 13.29 -5.96 -8.94
C ASN A 86 12.54 -6.91 -9.90
N LYS A 87 13.29 -7.71 -10.66
CA LYS A 87 12.71 -8.64 -11.64
C LYS A 87 11.78 -9.69 -11.05
N THR A 88 11.96 -10.05 -9.77
CA THR A 88 11.12 -11.07 -9.11
C THR A 88 9.87 -10.48 -8.47
N GLY A 89 9.77 -9.14 -8.38
CA GLY A 89 8.72 -8.45 -7.63
C GLY A 89 8.81 -8.63 -6.11
N LYS A 90 9.86 -9.29 -5.59
CA LYS A 90 10.05 -9.52 -4.15
C LYS A 90 10.83 -8.42 -3.45
N ILE A 91 11.44 -7.52 -4.23
CA ILE A 91 12.17 -6.38 -3.68
C ILE A 91 11.56 -5.11 -4.25
N VAL A 92 11.22 -4.19 -3.36
CA VAL A 92 10.73 -2.85 -3.67
C VAL A 92 11.74 -1.84 -3.16
N GLU A 93 12.18 -0.94 -4.03
CA GLU A 93 13.06 0.19 -3.68
C GLU A 93 12.25 1.47 -3.71
N ILE A 94 12.34 2.25 -2.63
CA ILE A 94 11.64 3.51 -2.43
C ILE A 94 12.67 4.62 -2.26
N GLY A 95 12.60 5.65 -3.11
CA GLY A 95 13.45 6.83 -2.99
C GLY A 95 13.00 7.73 -1.84
N ALA A 96 13.50 7.48 -0.64
CA ALA A 96 13.23 8.27 0.54
C ALA A 96 14.49 8.35 1.43
N ALA A 97 14.96 9.57 1.67
CA ALA A 97 16.10 9.79 2.56
C ALA A 97 15.66 9.81 4.02
N LEU A 98 16.33 9.01 4.85
CA LEU A 98 16.14 9.05 6.29
C LEU A 98 16.98 10.18 6.90
N PRO A 99 16.43 10.95 7.86
CA PRO A 99 17.19 11.94 8.59
C PRO A 99 18.33 11.29 9.40
N ALA A 100 19.55 11.81 9.24
CA ALA A 100 20.71 11.30 9.96
C ALA A 100 20.55 11.48 11.49
N GLY A 101 20.83 10.42 12.25
CA GLY A 101 20.76 10.44 13.71
C GLY A 101 19.35 10.44 14.29
N VAL A 102 18.32 10.15 13.49
CA VAL A 102 16.92 10.10 13.93
C VAL A 102 16.34 8.75 13.54
N VAL A 103 15.80 8.03 14.53
CA VAL A 103 15.02 6.81 14.29
C VAL A 103 13.75 7.20 13.56
N SER A 104 13.48 6.55 12.44
CA SER A 104 12.31 6.81 11.62
C SER A 104 11.34 5.63 11.63
N VAL A 105 10.05 5.93 11.58
CA VAL A 105 8.97 4.93 11.50
C VAL A 105 8.47 4.85 10.07
N LEU A 106 8.36 3.63 9.53
CA LEU A 106 7.77 3.38 8.21
C LEU A 106 6.47 2.61 8.37
N VAL A 107 5.39 3.15 7.81
CA VAL A 107 4.08 2.48 7.77
C VAL A 107 3.70 2.26 6.32
N ILE A 108 3.26 1.07 5.97
CA ILE A 108 2.88 0.66 4.62
C ILE A 108 1.49 0.06 4.67
N ARG A 109 0.56 0.65 3.93
CA ARG A 109 -0.85 0.25 3.93
C ARG A 109 -1.29 -0.22 2.56
N GLU A 110 -2.34 -1.04 2.54
CA GLU A 110 -3.04 -1.47 1.32
C GLU A 110 -2.15 -2.12 0.25
N VAL A 111 -0.94 -2.56 0.63
CA VAL A 111 -0.04 -3.28 -0.25
C VAL A 111 -0.49 -4.73 -0.34
N ARG A 112 -0.54 -5.24 -1.57
CA ARG A 112 -1.00 -6.57 -1.88
C ARG A 112 0.04 -7.36 -2.67
N SER A 113 0.03 -8.67 -2.49
CA SER A 113 0.82 -9.57 -3.33
C SER A 113 0.17 -9.76 -4.70
N PHE A 114 0.89 -10.35 -5.66
CA PHE A 114 0.32 -10.76 -6.96
C PHE A 114 -0.85 -11.73 -6.85
N ASP A 115 -0.94 -12.46 -5.75
CA ASP A 115 -2.03 -13.39 -5.46
C ASP A 115 -3.15 -12.77 -4.63
N ASP A 116 -3.15 -11.43 -4.50
CA ASP A 116 -4.17 -10.65 -3.79
C ASP A 116 -4.20 -10.90 -2.27
N GLN A 117 -3.09 -11.38 -1.70
CA GLN A 117 -2.93 -11.42 -0.25
C GLN A 117 -2.62 -10.02 0.29
N GLU A 118 -3.23 -9.64 1.40
CA GLU A 118 -2.93 -8.40 2.13
C GLU A 118 -1.69 -8.56 3.01
N LEU A 119 -0.93 -7.48 3.13
CA LEU A 119 0.28 -7.45 3.95
C LEU A 119 -0.09 -7.61 5.43
N ALA A 120 0.48 -8.60 6.10
CA ALA A 120 0.13 -8.92 7.48
C ALA A 120 0.60 -7.87 8.51
N THR A 121 1.70 -7.16 8.21
CA THR A 121 2.32 -6.17 9.09
C THR A 121 2.39 -4.83 8.39
N GLU A 122 1.66 -3.84 8.90
CA GLU A 122 1.55 -2.51 8.28
C GLU A 122 2.52 -1.47 8.88
N GLU A 123 3.10 -1.73 10.07
CA GLU A 123 3.90 -0.75 10.82
C GLU A 123 5.28 -1.32 11.20
N LEU A 124 6.32 -0.52 11.00
CA LEU A 124 7.73 -0.88 11.18
C LEU A 124 8.44 0.27 11.92
N ASP A 125 8.75 0.06 13.20
CA ASP A 125 8.96 1.15 14.17
C ASP A 125 10.38 1.72 14.27
N GLU A 126 11.40 1.05 13.71
CA GLU A 126 12.79 1.44 13.98
C GLU A 126 13.66 1.38 12.73
N LEU A 127 13.54 2.36 11.82
CA LEU A 127 14.46 2.52 10.71
C LEU A 127 15.60 3.47 11.06
N VAL A 128 16.82 2.96 10.98
CA VAL A 128 18.06 3.74 11.08
C VAL A 128 18.69 3.82 9.69
N PRO A 129 19.28 4.97 9.28
CA PRO A 129 20.02 5.09 8.04
C PRO A 129 21.20 4.10 7.95
N ASP A 130 21.46 3.59 6.74
CA ASP A 130 22.60 2.71 6.41
C ASP A 130 22.59 1.38 7.19
N GLU A 131 21.40 0.88 7.52
CA GLU A 131 21.20 -0.35 8.29
C GLU A 131 20.27 -1.33 7.56
N THR A 132 20.42 -2.63 7.86
CA THR A 132 19.53 -3.69 7.39
C THR A 132 18.94 -4.45 8.58
N ILE A 133 17.63 -4.60 8.56
CA ILE A 133 16.83 -5.27 9.58
C ILE A 133 16.18 -6.48 8.91
N GLU A 134 16.44 -7.68 9.43
CA GLU A 134 15.83 -8.93 8.96
C GLU A 134 14.71 -9.36 9.90
N TYR A 135 13.58 -9.76 9.32
CA TYR A 135 12.41 -10.29 10.03
C TYR A 135 12.35 -11.82 9.83
N LYS A 136 12.03 -12.54 10.90
CA LYS A 136 12.02 -14.01 10.94
C LYS A 136 10.62 -14.59 10.78
#